data_AF-A0A9X9PW10-F1
#
_entry.id   AF-A0A9X9PW10-F1
#
_cell.length_a   1.000
_cell.length_b   1.000
_cell.length_c   1.000
_cell.angle_alpha   90.00
_cell.angle_beta   90.00
_cell.angle_gamma   90.00
#
_symmetry.space_group_name_H-M   'P 1'
#
loop_
_entity.id
_entity.type
_entity.pdbx_description
1 polymer ?
#
loop_
_entity_poly.entity_id
_entity_poly.type
_entity_poly.pdbx_seq_one_letter_code
_entity_poly.pdbx_strand_id
1 'polypeptide(L)'
;YYEACVFDSCFVPGSGLECASLQAYAALCAQANICVDWRNHTHGVCSMTCPPHREYRACGPADEPSCESSAAALRPTAQKNARLVEGCFCPEGTMNYAPGFDVCVEMCGCVGPDDVPRKFGEHFEFDCKDCVCLEGGRGIICEPKECRQEPVTCTEDGTYPLTEVNPADTCCNITSCKCNTSLCKGKPPKCPLGFDVSSETRPGKCCPSYSCVPKGVCVHGNAEYQPGSPVYSSKCEDCVCTN
;
A
#
# COMPACT_ATOMS: atom_id res chain seq x y z
N TYR A 1 11.24 42.32 32.21
CA TYR A 1 11.42 40.85 32.10
C TYR A 1 11.44 40.19 33.45
N TYR A 2 12.44 40.45 34.31
CA TYR A 2 12.51 39.82 35.64
C TYR A 2 11.28 40.09 36.52
N GLU A 3 10.87 41.35 36.70
CA GLU A 3 9.70 41.69 37.52
C GLU A 3 8.41 41.06 36.98
N ALA A 4 8.23 41.01 35.65
CA ALA A 4 7.11 40.33 35.02
C ALA A 4 7.15 38.82 35.28
N CYS A 5 8.31 38.18 35.13
CA CYS A 5 8.49 36.76 35.44
C CYS A 5 8.15 36.44 36.91
N VAL A 6 8.59 37.28 37.87
CA VAL A 6 8.26 37.14 39.29
C VAL A 6 6.76 37.27 39.51
N PHE A 7 6.14 38.26 38.88
CA PHE A 7 4.69 38.44 38.95
C PHE A 7 3.94 37.22 38.39
N ASP A 8 4.26 36.80 37.17
CA ASP A 8 3.63 35.66 36.50
C ASP A 8 3.77 34.36 37.32
N SER A 9 4.97 34.12 37.85
CA SER A 9 5.26 32.92 38.67
C SER A 9 4.52 32.91 40.01
N CYS A 10 4.37 34.08 40.66
CA CYS A 10 3.77 34.16 42.00
C CYS A 10 2.26 34.31 41.98
N PHE A 11 1.70 35.01 40.99
CA PHE A 11 0.28 35.37 40.96
C PHE A 11 -0.53 34.51 39.97
N VAL A 12 0.12 33.86 39.01
CA VAL A 12 -0.55 32.97 38.04
C VAL A 12 0.24 31.66 37.84
N PRO A 13 0.48 30.89 38.92
CA PRO A 13 1.32 29.70 38.84
C PRO A 13 0.72 28.63 37.90
N GLY A 14 1.57 27.98 37.12
CA GLY A 14 1.17 26.90 36.20
C GLY A 14 0.50 27.38 34.90
N SER A 15 0.45 28.69 34.66
CA SER A 15 -0.06 29.26 33.40
C SER A 15 0.96 29.25 32.26
N GLY A 16 2.25 29.05 32.57
CA GLY A 16 3.35 29.14 31.61
C GLY A 16 3.69 30.56 31.18
N LEU A 17 3.10 31.58 31.82
CA LEU A 17 3.37 33.00 31.53
C LEU A 17 4.80 33.40 31.91
N GLU A 18 5.39 32.75 32.91
CA GLU A 18 6.81 32.87 33.24
C GLU A 18 7.72 32.54 32.04
N CYS A 19 7.34 31.55 31.23
CA CYS A 19 8.04 31.19 30.01
C CYS A 19 7.92 32.28 28.94
N ALA A 20 6.80 32.99 28.86
CA ALA A 20 6.62 34.11 27.93
C ALA A 20 7.53 35.30 28.30
N SER A 21 7.65 35.59 29.60
CA SER A 21 8.58 36.61 30.11
C SER A 21 10.05 36.29 29.78
N LEU A 22 10.45 35.02 29.90
CA LEU A 22 11.78 34.54 29.52
C LEU A 22 12.00 34.54 28.00
N GLN A 23 11.01 34.08 27.23
CA GLN A 23 11.04 34.07 25.76
C GLN A 23 11.20 35.49 25.19
N ALA A 24 10.48 36.47 25.75
CA ALA A 24 10.59 37.87 25.31
C ALA A 24 11.99 38.44 25.58
N TYR A 25 12.60 38.09 26.71
CA TYR A 25 13.99 38.47 27.01
C TYR A 25 14.98 37.83 26.04
N ALA A 26 14.88 36.51 25.82
CA ALA A 26 15.73 35.78 24.89
C ALA A 26 15.59 36.29 23.44
N ALA A 27 14.38 36.67 23.02
CA ALA A 27 14.13 37.25 21.70
C ALA A 27 14.84 38.61 21.51
N LEU A 28 14.93 39.44 22.55
CA LEU A 28 15.73 40.67 22.49
C LEU A 28 17.23 40.39 22.40
N CYS A 29 17.73 39.39 23.15
CA CYS A 29 19.11 38.96 23.04
C CYS A 29 19.41 38.50 21.60
N ALA A 30 18.54 37.70 21.00
CA ALA A 30 18.69 37.22 19.63
C ALA A 30 18.71 38.37 18.61
N GLN A 31 17.89 39.42 18.80
CA GLN A 31 17.93 40.63 17.96
C GLN A 31 19.26 41.39 18.06
N ALA A 32 19.94 41.31 19.21
CA ALA A 32 21.28 41.84 19.41
C ALA A 32 22.39 40.86 18.98
N ASN A 33 22.05 39.78 18.25
CA ASN A 33 22.94 38.69 17.85
C ASN A 33 23.57 37.91 19.03
N ILE A 34 22.93 37.93 20.20
CA ILE A 34 23.34 37.17 21.38
C ILE A 34 22.41 35.96 21.51
N CYS A 35 22.95 34.76 21.32
CA CYS A 35 22.16 33.55 21.45
C CYS A 35 22.14 33.00 22.87
N VAL A 36 20.94 32.76 23.40
CA VAL A 36 20.73 32.22 24.75
C VAL A 36 19.80 31.01 24.66
N ASP A 37 20.33 29.81 24.94
CA ASP A 37 19.55 28.57 25.03
C ASP A 37 18.78 28.49 26.36
N TRP A 38 17.87 29.45 26.55
CA TRP A 38 17.19 29.69 27.80
C TRP A 38 16.27 28.53 28.21
N ARG A 39 15.69 27.78 27.26
CA ARG A 39 14.78 26.67 27.55
C ARG A 39 15.50 25.51 28.23
N ASN A 40 16.72 25.22 27.83
CA ASN A 40 17.55 24.19 28.46
C ASN A 40 17.84 24.52 29.94
N HIS A 41 18.00 25.81 30.27
CA HIS A 41 18.17 26.29 31.65
C HIS A 41 16.91 26.18 32.51
N THR A 42 15.74 25.91 31.94
CA THR A 42 14.48 25.74 32.69
C THR A 42 14.23 24.30 33.14
N HIS A 43 15.15 23.36 32.88
CA HIS A 43 15.00 21.94 33.23
C HIS A 43 13.68 21.31 32.78
N GLY A 44 13.18 21.73 31.61
CA GLY A 44 11.97 21.18 30.98
C GLY A 44 10.67 21.91 31.31
N VAL A 45 10.66 22.88 32.23
CA VAL A 45 9.47 23.67 32.59
C VAL A 45 8.91 24.42 31.37
N CYS A 46 9.79 25.00 30.56
CA CYS A 46 9.41 25.73 29.35
C CYS A 46 9.81 24.98 28.06
N SER A 47 9.69 23.66 28.04
CA SER A 47 10.06 22.85 26.86
C SER A 47 9.21 23.19 25.63
N MET A 48 9.80 23.07 24.44
CA MET A 48 9.09 23.13 23.15
C MET A 48 9.29 21.83 22.39
N THR A 49 8.25 21.44 21.66
CA THR A 49 8.27 20.29 20.77
C THR A 49 8.16 20.78 19.34
N CYS A 50 9.06 20.32 18.47
CA CYS A 50 9.02 20.62 17.05
C CYS A 50 8.26 19.53 16.27
N PRO A 51 7.73 19.86 15.09
CA PRO A 51 7.20 18.85 14.17
C PRO A 51 8.25 17.75 13.87
N PRO A 52 7.80 16.56 13.45
CA PRO A 52 8.70 15.51 13.00
C PRO A 52 9.69 16.03 11.97
N HIS A 53 10.95 15.59 12.06
CA HIS A 53 12.07 15.99 11.17
C HIS A 53 12.59 17.42 11.31
N ARG A 54 12.07 18.20 12.29
CA ARG A 54 12.64 19.50 12.66
C ARG A 54 13.27 19.45 14.04
N GLU A 55 14.31 20.26 14.24
CA GLU A 55 14.99 20.42 15.51
C GLU A 55 14.75 21.81 16.10
N TYR A 56 14.59 21.85 17.42
CA TYR A 56 14.52 23.12 18.13
C TYR A 56 15.90 23.79 18.13
N ARG A 57 15.93 25.09 17.81
CA ARG A 57 17.09 25.93 18.07
C ARG A 57 16.67 27.22 18.75
N ALA A 58 17.41 27.58 19.79
CA ALA A 58 17.23 28.84 20.51
C ALA A 58 17.46 30.06 19.61
N CYS A 59 18.31 29.91 18.59
CA CYS A 59 18.55 30.93 17.57
C CYS A 59 18.79 30.29 16.21
N GLY A 60 18.03 30.73 15.21
CA GLY A 60 18.27 30.46 13.81
C GLY A 60 17.92 31.68 12.95
N PRO A 61 18.27 31.67 11.67
CA PRO A 61 17.93 32.77 10.76
C PRO A 61 16.40 32.90 10.64
N ALA A 62 15.87 34.12 10.71
CA ALA A 62 14.44 34.38 10.53
C ALA A 62 13.95 33.94 9.14
N ASP A 63 14.79 34.12 8.14
CA ASP A 63 14.58 33.61 6.79
C ASP A 63 15.45 32.36 6.60
N GLU A 64 14.83 31.20 6.83
CA GLU A 64 15.47 29.90 6.63
C GLU A 64 15.72 29.67 5.13
N PRO A 65 16.92 29.23 4.72
CA PRO A 65 17.17 28.88 3.32
C PRO A 65 16.25 27.75 2.90
N SER A 66 15.52 28.00 1.80
CA SER A 66 14.64 27.02 1.17
C SER A 66 15.12 26.63 -0.23
N CYS A 67 14.60 25.53 -0.77
CA CYS A 67 14.88 25.15 -2.15
C CYS A 67 14.47 26.23 -3.16
N GLU A 68 13.35 26.91 -2.95
CA GLU A 68 12.94 28.05 -3.78
C GLU A 68 13.93 29.22 -3.70
N SER A 69 14.46 29.50 -2.51
CA SER A 69 15.47 30.54 -2.33
C SER A 69 16.82 30.15 -2.96
N SER A 70 17.14 28.86 -3.01
CA SER A 70 18.39 28.33 -3.57
C SER A 70 18.47 28.45 -5.10
N ALA A 71 17.32 28.37 -5.79
CA ALA A 71 17.23 28.64 -7.23
C ALA A 71 17.52 30.12 -7.56
N ALA A 72 17.22 31.04 -6.62
CA ALA A 72 17.62 32.45 -6.69
C ALA A 72 19.05 32.70 -6.14
N ALA A 73 19.60 31.79 -5.33
CA ALA A 73 20.87 31.93 -4.61
C ALA A 73 22.11 31.42 -5.36
N LEU A 74 22.05 31.21 -6.68
CA LEU A 74 23.25 31.22 -7.54
C LEU A 74 24.00 32.58 -7.49
N ARG A 75 23.50 33.55 -6.73
CA ARG A 75 24.24 34.75 -6.30
C ARG A 75 24.77 34.55 -4.87
N PRO A 76 26.11 34.45 -4.70
CA PRO A 76 26.74 34.45 -3.38
C PRO A 76 26.70 35.87 -2.82
N THR A 77 25.53 36.35 -2.43
CA THR A 77 25.39 37.67 -1.83
C THR A 77 24.49 37.62 -0.61
N ALA A 78 25.17 37.66 0.54
CA ALA A 78 24.79 38.45 1.71
C ALA A 78 23.79 37.85 2.73
N GLN A 79 24.12 36.72 3.36
CA GLN A 79 23.64 36.42 4.71
C GLN A 79 24.47 37.16 5.79
N LYS A 80 24.68 38.48 5.63
CA LYS A 80 25.49 39.27 6.60
C LYS A 80 24.66 40.00 7.66
N ASN A 81 23.33 39.98 7.57
CA ASN A 81 22.40 40.62 8.51
C ASN A 81 21.12 39.80 8.70
N ALA A 82 21.23 38.48 8.89
CA ALA A 82 20.05 37.66 9.18
C ALA A 82 19.60 37.90 10.63
N ARG A 83 18.39 38.41 10.82
CA ARG A 83 17.77 38.52 12.14
C ARG A 83 17.66 37.13 12.75
N LEU A 84 18.14 36.93 13.98
CA LEU A 84 18.01 35.66 14.68
C LEU A 84 16.68 35.55 15.42
N VAL A 85 16.05 34.39 15.35
CA VAL A 85 14.80 34.07 16.05
C VAL A 85 14.87 32.66 16.63
N GLU A 86 14.14 32.43 17.72
CA GLU A 86 13.89 31.10 18.27
C GLU A 86 12.88 30.35 17.40
N GLY A 87 13.07 29.06 17.17
CA GLY A 87 12.13 28.27 16.38
C GLY A 87 12.54 26.82 16.11
N CYS A 88 11.78 26.17 15.23
CA CYS A 88 12.02 24.82 14.74
C CYS A 88 12.59 24.88 13.33
N PHE A 89 13.78 24.33 13.15
CA PHE A 89 14.53 24.43 11.91
C PHE A 89 14.91 23.05 11.38
N CYS A 90 15.36 23.02 10.13
CA CYS A 90 15.92 21.81 9.56
C CYS A 90 17.29 21.47 10.18
N PRO A 91 17.55 20.18 10.47
CA PRO A 91 18.83 19.73 11.01
C PRO A 91 19.99 19.98 10.05
N GLU A 92 21.21 19.98 10.59
CA GLU A 92 22.41 20.19 9.80
C GLU A 92 22.49 19.22 8.61
N GLY A 93 22.83 19.76 7.43
CA GLY A 93 22.88 19.01 6.18
C GLY A 93 21.55 18.93 5.42
N THR A 94 20.47 19.48 5.97
CA THR A 94 19.17 19.60 5.31
C THR A 94 18.71 21.06 5.22
N MET A 95 17.76 21.34 4.33
CA MET A 95 17.16 22.66 4.16
C MET A 95 15.65 22.56 4.02
N ASN A 96 14.96 23.67 4.26
CA ASN A 96 13.52 23.71 4.10
C ASN A 96 13.15 23.55 2.62
N TYR A 97 12.10 22.79 2.30
CA TYR A 97 11.65 22.69 0.92
C TYR A 97 11.13 24.05 0.41
N ALA A 98 10.16 24.65 1.10
CA ALA A 98 9.56 25.93 0.71
C ALA A 98 8.95 26.64 1.93
N PRO A 99 8.82 27.98 1.91
CA PRO A 99 8.19 28.72 3.01
C PRO A 99 6.78 28.17 3.30
N GLY A 100 6.49 27.89 4.58
CA GLY A 100 5.21 27.32 5.01
C GLY A 100 5.11 25.80 4.97
N PHE A 101 6.14 25.09 4.48
CA PHE A 101 6.23 23.63 4.57
C PHE A 101 7.09 23.21 5.76
N ASP A 102 6.67 22.18 6.48
CA ASP A 102 7.43 21.61 7.60
C ASP A 102 8.47 20.55 7.17
N VAL A 103 8.75 20.43 5.87
CA VAL A 103 9.58 19.36 5.32
C VAL A 103 11.02 19.80 5.07
N CYS A 104 11.96 19.01 5.60
CA CYS A 104 13.39 19.19 5.43
C CYS A 104 13.95 18.21 4.41
N VAL A 105 14.76 18.70 3.47
CA VAL A 105 15.34 17.93 2.38
C VAL A 105 16.85 18.13 2.30
N GLU A 106 17.61 17.07 2.01
CA GLU A 106 19.07 17.15 1.80
C GLU A 106 19.42 17.84 0.47
N MET A 107 18.63 17.55 -0.57
CA MET A 107 18.77 18.12 -1.90
C MET A 107 17.40 18.52 -2.42
N CYS A 108 17.37 19.63 -3.15
CA CYS A 108 16.17 20.09 -3.81
C CYS A 108 15.80 19.14 -4.95
N GLY A 109 14.50 18.99 -5.17
CA GLY A 109 13.94 18.13 -6.19
C GLY A 109 12.55 18.60 -6.58
N CYS A 110 11.58 17.69 -6.62
CA CYS A 110 10.20 17.97 -6.99
C CYS A 110 9.26 17.69 -5.81
N VAL A 111 8.04 18.23 -5.84
CA VAL A 111 6.95 17.76 -4.96
C VAL A 111 5.98 16.91 -5.77
N GLY A 112 5.83 15.67 -5.30
CA GLY A 112 4.87 14.69 -5.81
C GLY A 112 3.43 15.18 -5.77
N PRO A 113 2.52 14.60 -6.57
CA PRO A 113 1.09 14.84 -6.45
C PRO A 113 0.51 14.45 -5.07
N ASP A 114 1.28 13.69 -4.28
CA ASP A 114 1.03 13.28 -2.90
C ASP A 114 1.55 14.31 -1.87
N ASP A 115 1.99 15.50 -2.31
CA ASP A 115 2.65 16.52 -1.50
C ASP A 115 3.96 16.06 -0.83
N VAL A 116 4.56 14.96 -1.32
CA VAL A 116 5.82 14.43 -0.80
C VAL A 116 6.99 14.95 -1.63
N PRO A 117 8.02 15.57 -1.01
CA PRO A 117 9.23 15.94 -1.71
C PRO A 117 10.02 14.72 -2.18
N ARG A 118 10.47 14.76 -3.44
CA ARG A 118 11.19 13.71 -4.16
C ARG A 118 12.52 14.24 -4.64
N LYS A 119 13.57 13.41 -4.60
CA LYS A 119 14.89 13.76 -5.14
C LYS A 119 14.83 13.76 -6.67
N PHE A 120 15.66 14.57 -7.31
CA PHE A 120 15.82 14.46 -8.76
C PHE A 120 16.31 13.06 -9.16
N GLY A 121 15.72 12.51 -10.22
CA GLY A 121 15.92 11.13 -10.68
C GLY A 121 15.16 10.08 -9.86
N GLU A 122 14.42 10.45 -8.82
CA GLU A 122 13.61 9.50 -8.05
C GLU A 122 12.44 8.99 -8.88
N HIS A 123 12.31 7.66 -8.96
CA HIS A 123 11.17 6.96 -9.54
C HIS A 123 10.22 6.52 -8.42
N PHE A 124 8.93 6.78 -8.58
CA PHE A 124 7.91 6.41 -7.61
C PHE A 124 6.59 6.10 -8.30
N GLU A 125 5.76 5.28 -7.66
CA GLU A 125 4.43 4.95 -8.16
C GLU A 125 3.37 5.81 -7.47
N PHE A 126 2.49 6.44 -8.23
CA PHE A 126 1.35 7.18 -7.70
C PHE A 126 0.13 6.98 -8.59
N ASP A 127 -1.00 6.56 -8.02
CA ASP A 127 -2.26 6.37 -8.75
C ASP A 127 -2.11 5.50 -10.02
N CYS A 128 -1.42 4.36 -9.88
CA CYS A 128 -1.14 3.43 -10.98
C CYS A 128 -0.36 4.05 -12.16
N LYS A 129 0.47 5.05 -11.87
CA LYS A 129 1.40 5.66 -12.80
C LYS A 129 2.82 5.57 -12.26
N ASP A 130 3.75 5.26 -13.15
CA ASP A 130 5.17 5.35 -12.89
C ASP A 130 5.60 6.80 -13.11
N CYS A 131 5.98 7.45 -12.02
CA CYS A 131 6.39 8.85 -11.99
C CYS A 131 7.90 8.99 -11.80
N VAL A 132 8.48 10.03 -12.39
CA VAL A 132 9.88 10.41 -12.20
C VAL A 132 10.00 11.91 -11.95
N CYS A 133 10.79 12.28 -10.93
CA CYS A 133 11.17 13.67 -10.70
C CYS A 133 12.36 14.04 -11.59
N LEU A 134 12.18 14.97 -12.53
CA LEU A 134 13.21 15.35 -13.49
C LEU A 134 13.99 16.61 -13.07
N GLU A 135 15.30 16.59 -13.33
CA GLU A 135 16.18 17.74 -13.15
C GLU A 135 15.84 18.90 -14.10
N GLY A 136 16.20 20.12 -13.69
CA GLY A 136 16.15 21.31 -14.55
C GLY A 136 14.78 21.93 -14.70
N GLY A 137 13.92 21.84 -13.67
CA GLY A 137 12.63 22.55 -13.62
C GLY A 137 11.52 21.91 -14.48
N ARG A 138 11.72 20.68 -14.95
CA ARG A 138 10.70 19.92 -15.70
C ARG A 138 9.64 19.28 -14.80
N GLY A 139 9.85 19.33 -13.48
CA GLY A 139 8.90 18.82 -12.49
C GLY A 139 8.79 17.30 -12.54
N ILE A 140 7.57 16.81 -12.36
CA ILE A 140 7.27 15.37 -12.32
C ILE A 140 6.54 14.97 -13.59
N ILE A 141 7.04 13.90 -14.21
CA ILE A 141 6.37 13.25 -15.33
C ILE A 141 5.88 11.90 -14.85
N CYS A 142 4.61 11.59 -15.13
CA CYS A 142 3.98 10.32 -14.78
C CYS A 142 3.43 9.66 -16.04
N GLU A 143 3.76 8.39 -16.24
CA GLU A 143 3.24 7.57 -17.33
C GLU A 143 2.39 6.43 -16.76
N PRO A 144 1.32 5.99 -17.44
CA PRO A 144 0.53 4.84 -17.01
C PRO A 144 1.43 3.62 -16.79
N LYS A 145 1.27 2.97 -15.64
CA LYS A 145 2.07 1.79 -15.29
C LYS A 145 1.88 0.67 -16.32
N GLU A 146 2.98 0.15 -16.84
CA GLU A 146 2.93 -0.95 -17.81
C GLU A 146 2.79 -2.31 -17.11
N CYS A 147 1.60 -2.88 -17.14
CA CYS A 147 1.35 -4.23 -16.66
C CYS A 147 1.79 -5.27 -17.69
N ARG A 148 2.93 -5.92 -17.44
CA ARG A 148 3.37 -7.06 -18.28
C ARG A 148 2.57 -8.31 -17.92
N GLN A 149 1.74 -8.75 -18.85
CA GLN A 149 1.00 -10.00 -18.74
C GLN A 149 1.25 -10.83 -19.99
N GLU A 150 1.69 -12.08 -19.81
CA GLU A 150 1.71 -13.01 -20.92
C GLU A 150 0.27 -13.34 -21.32
N PRO A 151 -0.04 -13.43 -22.62
CA PRO A 151 -1.37 -13.81 -23.07
C PRO A 151 -1.68 -15.25 -22.61
N VAL A 152 -2.60 -15.38 -21.65
CA VAL A 152 -3.04 -16.68 -21.13
C VAL A 152 -4.14 -17.23 -22.02
N THR A 153 -3.88 -18.37 -22.65
CA THR A 153 -4.88 -19.13 -23.42
C THR A 153 -5.32 -20.38 -22.64
N CYS A 154 -6.61 -20.47 -22.33
CA CYS A 154 -7.18 -21.63 -21.66
C CYS A 154 -7.55 -22.71 -22.68
N THR A 155 -6.67 -23.70 -22.86
CA THR A 155 -6.86 -24.78 -23.85
C THR A 155 -7.62 -25.99 -23.31
N GLU A 156 -7.82 -26.05 -21.99
CA GLU A 156 -8.43 -27.20 -21.33
C GLU A 156 -9.96 -27.14 -21.40
N ASP A 157 -10.60 -28.27 -21.70
CA ASP A 157 -12.07 -28.32 -21.81
C ASP A 157 -12.74 -27.91 -20.50
N GLY A 158 -13.82 -27.15 -20.60
CA GLY A 158 -14.52 -26.58 -19.44
C GLY A 158 -13.80 -25.42 -18.75
N THR A 159 -12.59 -25.03 -19.18
CA THR A 159 -11.90 -23.85 -18.62
C THR A 159 -12.14 -22.59 -19.45
N TYR A 160 -12.13 -21.44 -18.78
CA TYR A 160 -12.28 -20.14 -19.41
C TYR A 160 -11.35 -19.11 -18.76
N PRO A 161 -10.87 -18.10 -19.52
CA PRO A 161 -10.04 -17.04 -18.96
C PRO A 161 -10.90 -16.11 -18.11
N LEU A 162 -10.46 -15.87 -16.88
CA LEU A 162 -11.01 -14.86 -16.01
C LEU A 162 -9.92 -13.86 -15.65
N THR A 163 -10.20 -12.58 -15.87
CA THR A 163 -9.32 -11.48 -15.52
C THR A 163 -9.82 -10.86 -14.22
N GLU A 164 -8.96 -10.88 -13.20
CA GLU A 164 -9.25 -10.35 -11.85
C GLU A 164 -8.17 -9.33 -11.49
N VAL A 165 -8.42 -8.44 -10.52
CA VAL A 165 -7.37 -7.54 -10.03
C VAL A 165 -6.27 -8.37 -9.38
N ASN A 166 -5.01 -8.08 -9.66
CA ASN A 166 -3.88 -8.78 -9.06
C ASN A 166 -3.78 -8.39 -7.57
N PRO A 167 -3.92 -9.35 -6.63
CA PRO A 167 -3.83 -9.04 -5.20
C PRO A 167 -2.44 -8.57 -4.75
N ALA A 168 -1.38 -8.88 -5.51
CA ALA A 168 -0.03 -8.39 -5.25
C ALA A 168 0.23 -6.99 -5.84
N ASP A 169 -0.58 -6.57 -6.82
CA ASP A 169 -0.44 -5.28 -7.50
C ASP A 169 -1.81 -4.81 -7.98
N THR A 170 -2.47 -3.98 -7.17
CA THR A 170 -3.85 -3.55 -7.42
C THR A 170 -4.02 -2.71 -8.69
N CYS A 171 -2.92 -2.22 -9.26
CA CYS A 171 -2.91 -1.45 -10.50
C CYS A 171 -2.94 -2.34 -11.74
N CYS A 172 -2.62 -3.63 -11.58
CA CYS A 172 -2.62 -4.59 -12.66
C CYS A 172 -3.72 -5.62 -12.47
N ASN A 173 -4.28 -6.08 -13.58
CA ASN A 173 -5.13 -7.27 -13.55
C ASN A 173 -4.25 -8.52 -13.67
N ILE A 174 -4.83 -9.70 -13.50
CA ILE A 174 -4.22 -11.00 -13.77
C ILE A 174 -5.25 -11.92 -14.41
N THR A 175 -4.88 -12.58 -15.49
CA THR A 175 -5.72 -13.57 -16.16
C THR A 175 -5.35 -14.97 -15.69
N SER A 176 -6.34 -15.72 -15.23
CA SER A 176 -6.16 -17.13 -14.85
C SER A 176 -7.27 -17.99 -15.48
N CYS A 177 -6.97 -19.26 -15.75
CA CYS A 177 -7.97 -20.20 -16.24
C CYS A 177 -8.79 -20.74 -15.07
N LYS A 178 -10.10 -20.45 -15.05
CA LYS A 178 -11.03 -21.00 -14.06
C LYS A 178 -11.82 -22.15 -14.68
N CYS A 179 -12.16 -23.13 -13.84
CA CYS A 179 -12.95 -24.28 -14.24
C CYS A 179 -14.45 -23.98 -14.12
N ASN A 180 -15.21 -24.30 -15.17
CA ASN A 180 -16.66 -24.36 -15.16
C ASN A 180 -17.14 -25.65 -15.82
N THR A 181 -17.58 -26.60 -14.99
CA THR A 181 -18.03 -27.92 -15.45
C THR A 181 -19.26 -27.88 -16.35
N SER A 182 -20.02 -26.78 -16.35
CA SER A 182 -21.16 -26.58 -17.25
C SER A 182 -20.73 -26.34 -18.70
N LEU A 183 -19.48 -25.92 -18.92
CA LEU A 183 -18.89 -25.71 -20.24
C LEU A 183 -18.25 -26.99 -20.81
N CYS A 184 -18.22 -28.08 -20.04
CA CYS A 184 -17.68 -29.35 -20.50
C CYS A 184 -18.49 -29.90 -21.67
N LYS A 185 -17.78 -30.33 -22.72
CA LYS A 185 -18.42 -30.92 -23.91
C LYS A 185 -18.94 -32.33 -23.64
N GLY A 186 -18.25 -33.06 -22.75
CA GLY A 186 -18.64 -34.40 -22.34
C GLY A 186 -19.94 -34.39 -21.52
N LYS A 187 -20.94 -35.14 -21.98
CA LYS A 187 -22.18 -35.38 -21.22
C LYS A 187 -22.17 -36.79 -20.64
N PRO A 188 -22.86 -37.03 -19.50
CA PRO A 188 -23.04 -38.37 -18.96
C PRO A 188 -23.65 -39.31 -20.03
N PRO A 189 -23.02 -40.46 -20.33
CA PRO A 189 -23.56 -41.42 -21.28
C PRO A 189 -24.80 -42.11 -20.68
N LYS A 190 -25.67 -42.64 -21.53
CA LYS A 190 -26.70 -43.58 -21.09
C LYS A 190 -26.08 -44.96 -20.95
N CYS A 191 -25.99 -45.47 -19.73
CA CYS A 191 -25.44 -46.81 -19.49
C CYS A 191 -26.46 -47.91 -19.82
N PRO A 192 -25.99 -49.10 -20.25
CA PRO A 192 -26.84 -50.28 -20.39
C PRO A 192 -27.48 -50.69 -19.05
N LEU A 193 -28.56 -51.49 -19.11
CA LEU A 193 -29.16 -52.09 -17.92
C LEU A 193 -28.11 -52.91 -17.15
N GLY A 194 -28.16 -52.84 -15.82
CA GLY A 194 -27.16 -53.44 -14.93
C GLY A 194 -25.89 -52.61 -14.73
N PHE A 195 -25.76 -51.44 -15.38
CA PHE A 195 -24.64 -50.52 -15.21
C PHE A 195 -25.13 -49.14 -14.78
N ASP A 196 -24.34 -48.46 -13.95
CA ASP A 196 -24.53 -47.06 -13.59
C ASP A 196 -23.42 -46.18 -14.13
N VAL A 197 -23.74 -44.90 -14.36
CA VAL A 197 -22.73 -43.90 -14.75
C VAL A 197 -21.87 -43.58 -13.54
N SER A 198 -20.56 -43.77 -13.70
CA SER A 198 -19.53 -43.28 -12.79
C SER A 198 -18.81 -42.09 -13.42
N SER A 199 -18.47 -41.09 -12.60
CA SER A 199 -17.72 -39.91 -13.01
C SER A 199 -16.46 -39.75 -12.17
N GLU A 200 -15.33 -39.53 -12.83
CA GLU A 200 -14.04 -39.32 -12.18
C GLU A 200 -13.36 -38.06 -12.74
N THR A 201 -12.92 -37.17 -11.86
CA THR A 201 -12.17 -35.96 -12.24
C THR A 201 -10.68 -36.21 -12.02
N ARG A 202 -9.88 -36.16 -13.09
CA ARG A 202 -8.44 -36.35 -12.99
C ARG A 202 -7.75 -35.12 -12.40
N PRO A 203 -6.65 -35.27 -11.66
CA PRO A 203 -5.86 -34.14 -11.17
C PRO A 203 -5.43 -33.22 -12.33
N GLY A 204 -5.67 -31.92 -12.19
CA GLY A 204 -5.38 -30.94 -13.24
C GLY A 204 -6.31 -31.02 -14.46
N LYS A 205 -7.48 -31.66 -14.32
CA LYS A 205 -8.56 -31.61 -15.30
C LYS A 205 -9.83 -31.01 -14.69
N CYS A 206 -10.47 -30.09 -15.42
CA CYS A 206 -11.72 -29.46 -15.05
C CYS A 206 -12.91 -30.39 -15.31
N CYS A 207 -12.95 -31.02 -16.48
CA CYS A 207 -14.06 -31.88 -16.88
C CYS A 207 -13.89 -33.32 -16.37
N PRO A 208 -14.98 -33.92 -15.82
CA PRO A 208 -14.97 -35.32 -15.41
C PRO A 208 -14.97 -36.25 -16.63
N SER A 209 -14.29 -37.39 -16.48
CA SER A 209 -14.45 -38.53 -17.38
C SER A 209 -15.59 -39.42 -16.89
N TYR A 210 -16.46 -39.83 -17.81
CA TYR A 210 -17.58 -40.71 -17.52
C TYR A 210 -17.29 -42.14 -17.97
N SER A 211 -17.71 -43.12 -17.18
CA SER A 211 -17.64 -44.54 -17.51
C SER A 211 -18.88 -45.27 -16.97
N CYS A 212 -19.21 -46.44 -17.52
CA CYS A 212 -20.29 -47.26 -17.00
C CYS A 212 -19.71 -48.37 -16.13
N VAL A 213 -20.11 -48.41 -14.87
CA VAL A 213 -19.64 -49.41 -13.89
C VAL A 213 -20.78 -50.40 -13.54
N PRO A 214 -20.49 -51.70 -13.35
CA PRO A 214 -21.51 -52.67 -12.98
C PRO A 214 -22.18 -52.32 -11.65
N LYS A 215 -23.51 -52.45 -11.58
CA LYS A 215 -24.31 -52.24 -10.35
C LYS A 215 -24.24 -53.41 -9.36
N GLY A 216 -23.68 -54.55 -9.76
CA GLY A 216 -23.78 -55.80 -8.98
C GLY A 216 -25.19 -56.40 -8.97
N VAL A 217 -25.92 -56.28 -10.08
CA VAL A 217 -27.27 -56.83 -10.27
C VAL A 217 -27.31 -57.76 -11.48
N CYS A 218 -28.24 -58.72 -11.50
CA CYS A 218 -28.46 -59.56 -12.67
C CYS A 218 -29.43 -58.88 -13.64
N VAL A 219 -29.22 -59.09 -14.94
CA VAL A 219 -30.10 -58.55 -15.99
C VAL A 219 -30.67 -59.71 -16.79
N HIS A 220 -32.00 -59.81 -16.85
CA HIS A 220 -32.70 -60.83 -17.63
C HIS A 220 -33.99 -60.24 -18.22
N GLY A 221 -34.28 -60.48 -19.50
CA GLY A 221 -35.54 -60.04 -20.13
C GLY A 221 -35.81 -58.53 -20.06
N ASN A 222 -34.77 -57.68 -20.10
CA ASN A 222 -34.83 -56.22 -19.89
C ASN A 222 -35.26 -55.77 -18.47
N ALA A 223 -35.19 -56.65 -17.47
CA ALA A 223 -35.39 -56.31 -16.07
C ALA A 223 -34.09 -56.49 -15.25
N GLU A 224 -33.89 -55.62 -14.25
CA GLU A 224 -32.81 -55.72 -13.27
C GLU A 224 -33.31 -56.49 -12.03
N TYR A 225 -32.50 -57.43 -11.53
CA TYR A 225 -32.81 -58.24 -10.36
C TYR A 225 -31.72 -58.06 -9.31
N GLN A 226 -32.13 -57.72 -8.08
CA GLN A 226 -31.21 -57.62 -6.94
C GLN A 226 -30.67 -59.00 -6.55
N PRO A 227 -29.43 -59.09 -6.06
CA PRO A 227 -28.88 -60.35 -5.52
C PRO A 227 -29.85 -60.99 -4.51
N GLY A 228 -30.08 -62.30 -4.66
CA GLY A 228 -31.05 -63.08 -3.87
C GLY A 228 -32.49 -63.09 -4.41
N SER A 229 -32.81 -62.32 -5.46
CA SER A 229 -34.16 -62.30 -6.05
C SER A 229 -34.36 -63.44 -7.05
N PRO A 230 -35.58 -64.05 -7.11
CA PRO A 230 -35.92 -65.02 -8.14
C PRO A 230 -36.05 -64.35 -9.51
N VAL A 231 -35.47 -64.98 -10.54
CA VAL A 231 -35.47 -64.51 -11.93
C VAL A 231 -36.44 -65.38 -12.73
N TYR A 232 -37.51 -64.78 -13.25
CA TYR A 232 -38.53 -65.50 -14.01
C TYR A 232 -38.01 -65.87 -15.42
N SER A 233 -37.63 -67.14 -15.59
CA SER A 233 -37.27 -67.75 -16.87
C SER A 233 -38.50 -68.28 -17.60
N SER A 234 -38.52 -68.20 -18.94
CA SER A 234 -39.60 -68.73 -19.78
C SER A 234 -39.60 -70.27 -19.88
N LYS A 235 -38.59 -70.93 -19.33
CA LYS A 235 -38.49 -72.39 -19.17
C LYS A 235 -38.64 -72.68 -17.68
N CYS A 236 -39.30 -73.77 -17.28
CA CYS A 236 -39.59 -74.13 -15.88
C CYS A 236 -38.34 -74.37 -15.00
N GLU A 237 -37.53 -73.34 -14.82
CA GLU A 237 -36.24 -73.31 -14.14
C GLU A 237 -36.30 -72.23 -13.06
N ASP A 238 -36.00 -72.60 -11.82
CA ASP A 238 -35.90 -71.66 -10.70
C ASP A 238 -34.50 -71.03 -10.69
N CYS A 239 -34.39 -69.81 -11.23
CA CYS A 239 -33.15 -69.04 -11.25
C CYS A 239 -33.14 -68.02 -10.11
N VAL A 240 -31.99 -67.85 -9.44
CA VAL A 240 -31.79 -66.81 -8.40
C VAL A 240 -30.59 -65.95 -8.79
N CYS A 241 -30.74 -64.63 -8.68
CA CYS A 241 -29.63 -63.72 -8.92
C CYS A 241 -28.57 -63.90 -7.82
N THR A 242 -27.31 -64.11 -8.19
CA THR A 242 -26.17 -64.20 -7.26
C THR A 242 -25.19 -63.06 -7.55
N ASN A 243 -24.37 -62.70 -6.56
CA ASN A 243 -23.39 -61.60 -6.64
C ASN A 243 -22.37 -61.79 -7.77
#